data_AF-A0A7Y6UPY4-F1
#
_entry.id   AF-A0A7Y6UPY4-F1
#
_cell.length_a   1.000
_cell.length_b   1.000
_cell.length_c   1.000
_cell.angle_alpha   90.00
_cell.angle_beta   90.00
_cell.angle_gamma   90.00
#
_symmetry.space_group_name_H-M   'P 1'
#
loop_
_entity.id
_entity.type
_entity.pdbx_description
1 polymer ?
#
loop_
_entity_poly.entity_id
_entity_poly.type
_entity_poly.pdbx_seq_one_letter_code
_entity_poly.pdbx_strand_id
1 'polypeptide(L)'
;MSVNRFKTMKPLLLQSAEAPIVKSAVLGPFDGLIVDHVFDGDALARPARMVKNACRIFARIPPINRVTEDELFALLRNDIDGVVLAGCRNRADVQRLDVMLRVAEASTGSRPQKIAILAEYGAIPESVLSPCSLHESSPRLEGLVFDGQKLAAATGCEPLPVRQDQVTAAPVAAGRAATVLRAHEAGLACYDVLPQTAMTEIAVRQAFAASRADGFSSVVCRSPEQAAWLKIDA
;
A
#
# COMPACT_ATOMS: atom_id res chain seq x y z
N MET A 1 15.71 19.00 17.33
CA MET A 1 14.50 18.21 17.65
C MET A 1 13.96 17.65 16.35
N SER A 2 13.98 16.32 16.17
CA SER A 2 13.46 15.68 14.96
C SER A 2 11.94 15.72 15.00
N VAL A 3 11.34 16.58 14.19
CA VAL A 3 9.89 16.59 13.99
C VAL A 3 9.58 15.27 13.29
N ASN A 4 8.85 14.38 13.97
CA ASN A 4 8.51 13.08 13.38
C ASN A 4 7.63 13.33 12.14
N ARG A 5 8.24 13.35 10.94
CA ARG A 5 7.60 13.69 9.66
C ARG A 5 6.36 12.86 9.34
N PHE A 6 6.17 11.75 10.05
CA PHE A 6 5.07 10.81 9.89
C PHE A 6 3.89 11.04 10.86
N LYS A 7 3.94 12.08 11.71
CA LYS A 7 2.92 12.28 12.75
C LYS A 7 1.54 12.65 12.19
N THR A 8 1.44 13.02 10.91
CA THR A 8 0.22 13.54 10.25
C THR A 8 -0.13 12.84 8.93
N MET A 9 0.38 11.62 8.69
CA MET A 9 0.10 10.89 7.45
C MET A 9 -1.35 10.38 7.43
N LYS A 10 -2.13 10.86 6.44
CA LYS A 10 -3.48 10.39 6.19
C LYS A 10 -3.48 8.91 5.75
N PRO A 11 -4.52 8.14 6.07
CA PRO A 11 -4.64 6.75 5.67
C PRO A 11 -4.81 6.62 4.16
N LEU A 12 -4.55 5.42 3.65
CA LEU A 12 -4.92 5.01 2.30
C LEU A 12 -6.22 4.20 2.34
N LEU A 13 -6.95 4.13 1.23
CA LEU A 13 -8.11 3.27 1.07
C LEU A 13 -7.80 2.19 0.04
N LEU A 14 -7.90 0.92 0.41
CA LEU A 14 -7.86 -0.21 -0.52
C LEU A 14 -9.27 -0.56 -0.97
N GLN A 15 -9.50 -0.52 -2.27
CA GLN A 15 -10.76 -0.89 -2.89
C GLN A 15 -10.53 -2.04 -3.88
N SER A 16 -11.34 -3.11 -3.77
CA SER A 16 -11.40 -4.16 -4.79
C SER A 16 -12.02 -3.59 -6.08
N ALA A 17 -11.55 -4.05 -7.26
CA ALA A 17 -12.15 -3.69 -8.55
C ALA A 17 -13.66 -3.98 -8.62
N GLU A 18 -14.14 -4.97 -7.87
CA GLU A 18 -15.55 -5.39 -7.85
C GLU A 18 -16.40 -4.59 -6.84
N ALA A 19 -15.77 -3.83 -5.94
CA ALA A 19 -16.49 -3.07 -4.92
C ALA A 19 -17.16 -1.81 -5.51
N PRO A 20 -18.32 -1.39 -4.99
CA PRO A 20 -18.99 -0.18 -5.45
C PRO A 20 -18.07 1.03 -5.28
N ILE A 21 -18.02 1.86 -6.31
CA ILE A 21 -17.04 2.95 -6.37
C ILE A 21 -17.33 3.99 -5.28
N VAL A 22 -16.30 4.32 -4.51
CA VAL A 22 -16.39 5.29 -3.40
C VAL A 22 -16.50 6.71 -3.96
N LYS A 23 -17.50 7.46 -3.49
CA LYS A 23 -17.75 8.84 -3.92
C LYS A 23 -16.67 9.79 -3.39
N SER A 24 -16.31 10.81 -4.16
CA SER A 24 -15.28 11.81 -3.80
C SER A 24 -15.51 12.50 -2.46
N ALA A 25 -16.77 12.75 -2.08
CA ALA A 25 -17.12 13.37 -0.80
C ALA A 25 -16.64 12.57 0.42
N VAL A 26 -16.43 11.26 0.28
CA VAL A 26 -15.98 10.37 1.36
C VAL A 26 -14.45 10.25 1.40
N LEU A 27 -13.74 10.81 0.41
CA LEU A 27 -12.30 10.62 0.24
C LEU A 27 -11.42 11.67 0.92
N GLY A 28 -11.98 12.79 1.38
CA GLY A 28 -11.22 13.86 2.04
C GLY A 28 -10.29 13.44 3.20
N PRO A 29 -10.64 12.39 4.00
CA PRO A 29 -9.76 11.86 5.04
C PRO A 29 -8.55 11.07 4.54
N PHE A 30 -8.51 10.67 3.27
CA PHE A 30 -7.47 9.78 2.72
C PHE A 30 -6.38 10.53 1.95
N ASP A 31 -5.16 10.01 1.98
CA ASP A 31 -4.07 10.47 1.11
C ASP A 31 -4.19 9.90 -0.31
N GLY A 32 -4.75 8.69 -0.42
CA GLY A 32 -4.94 8.04 -1.71
C GLY A 32 -5.84 6.80 -1.68
N LEU A 33 -6.32 6.45 -2.86
CA LEU A 33 -7.12 5.28 -3.18
C LEU A 33 -6.26 4.26 -3.93
N ILE A 34 -6.14 3.05 -3.39
CA ILE A 34 -5.53 1.89 -4.03
C ILE A 34 -6.65 1.07 -4.67
N VAL A 35 -6.59 0.88 -5.99
CA VAL A 35 -7.53 0.02 -6.73
C VAL A 35 -6.84 -1.32 -7.01
N ASP A 36 -7.45 -2.41 -6.53
CA ASP A 36 -6.89 -3.75 -6.68
C ASP A 36 -7.06 -4.34 -8.09
N HIS A 37 -6.14 -5.21 -8.51
CA HIS A 37 -6.19 -6.03 -9.73
C HIS A 37 -6.41 -5.25 -11.03
N VAL A 38 -5.51 -4.31 -11.37
CA VAL A 38 -5.72 -3.49 -12.57
C VAL A 38 -4.74 -3.76 -13.70
N PHE A 39 -5.19 -4.56 -14.65
CA PHE A 39 -4.79 -4.44 -16.07
C PHE A 39 -5.98 -4.30 -17.02
N ASP A 40 -7.21 -4.42 -16.50
CA ASP A 40 -8.41 -4.01 -17.23
C ASP A 40 -8.58 -2.50 -17.09
N GLY A 41 -8.29 -1.74 -18.16
CA GLY A 41 -8.27 -0.28 -18.15
C GLY A 41 -9.59 0.37 -17.71
N ASP A 42 -10.72 -0.31 -17.95
CA ASP A 42 -12.04 0.19 -17.54
C ASP A 42 -12.21 0.23 -16.02
N ALA A 43 -11.47 -0.61 -15.28
CA ALA A 43 -11.51 -0.67 -13.83
C ALA A 43 -10.93 0.59 -13.18
N LEU A 44 -10.01 1.31 -13.85
CA LEU A 44 -9.39 2.53 -13.33
C LEU A 44 -9.98 3.83 -13.89
N ALA A 45 -10.46 3.83 -15.14
CA ALA A 45 -10.97 5.05 -15.76
C ALA A 45 -12.11 5.70 -14.96
N ARG A 46 -13.01 4.88 -14.41
CA ARG A 46 -14.15 5.35 -13.59
C ARG A 46 -13.71 5.91 -12.23
N PRO A 47 -12.94 5.20 -11.38
CA PRO A 47 -12.48 5.75 -10.11
C PRO A 47 -11.55 6.95 -10.32
N ALA A 48 -10.59 6.92 -11.26
CA ALA A 48 -9.69 8.05 -11.53
C ALA A 48 -10.45 9.35 -11.80
N ARG A 49 -11.50 9.28 -12.65
CA ARG A 49 -12.34 10.44 -12.94
C ARG A 49 -13.11 10.94 -11.72
N MET A 50 -13.58 10.04 -10.85
CA MET A 50 -14.37 10.42 -9.69
C MET A 50 -13.52 10.99 -8.55
N VAL A 51 -12.30 10.47 -8.35
CA VAL A 51 -11.41 10.93 -7.28
C VAL A 51 -10.51 12.08 -7.69
N LYS A 52 -10.65 12.56 -8.94
CA LYS A 52 -9.88 13.67 -9.48
C LYS A 52 -9.87 14.87 -8.53
N ASN A 53 -8.68 15.29 -8.13
CA ASN A 53 -8.40 16.37 -7.16
C ASN A 53 -8.83 16.10 -5.70
N ALA A 54 -9.40 14.94 -5.36
CA ALA A 54 -9.81 14.59 -4.00
C ALA A 54 -8.68 13.91 -3.22
N CYS A 55 -8.01 12.94 -3.85
CA CYS A 55 -6.85 12.22 -3.31
C CYS A 55 -6.03 11.62 -4.45
N ARG A 56 -4.85 11.06 -4.14
CA ARG A 56 -4.05 10.32 -5.13
C ARG A 56 -4.73 9.02 -5.51
N ILE A 57 -4.53 8.53 -6.73
CA ILE A 57 -4.98 7.21 -7.15
C ILE A 57 -3.78 6.30 -7.48
N PHE A 58 -3.81 5.12 -6.89
CA PHE A 58 -2.80 4.08 -7.07
C PHE A 58 -3.41 2.84 -7.69
N ALA A 59 -2.75 2.32 -8.71
CA ALA A 59 -3.08 1.02 -9.27
C ALA A 59 -2.27 -0.09 -8.59
N ARG A 60 -2.91 -1.08 -7.98
CA ARG A 60 -2.20 -2.24 -7.45
C ARG A 60 -1.93 -3.24 -8.56
N ILE A 61 -0.65 -3.47 -8.84
CA ILE A 61 -0.18 -4.38 -9.88
C ILE A 61 0.37 -5.67 -9.25
N PRO A 62 0.33 -6.82 -9.95
CA PRO A 62 0.90 -8.07 -9.45
C PRO A 62 2.43 -8.00 -9.31
N PRO A 63 3.07 -9.05 -8.77
CA PRO A 63 4.52 -9.13 -8.71
C PRO A 63 5.18 -8.84 -10.06
N ILE A 64 6.29 -8.13 -10.03
CA ILE A 64 6.92 -7.53 -11.23
C ILE A 64 7.27 -8.55 -12.33
N ASN A 65 7.46 -9.83 -11.98
CA ASN A 65 7.73 -10.91 -12.92
C ASN A 65 6.48 -11.38 -13.70
N ARG A 66 5.30 -10.87 -13.35
CA ARG A 66 4.01 -11.14 -14.02
C ARG A 66 3.46 -9.91 -14.73
N VAL A 67 4.23 -8.83 -14.81
CA VAL A 67 3.84 -7.57 -15.45
C VAL A 67 4.57 -7.45 -16.78
N THR A 68 3.85 -7.08 -17.83
CA THR A 68 4.39 -6.76 -19.15
C THR A 68 4.47 -5.25 -19.37
N GLU A 69 5.26 -4.83 -20.36
CA GLU A 69 5.37 -3.40 -20.72
C GLU A 69 4.06 -2.85 -21.30
N ASP A 70 3.36 -3.65 -22.11
CA ASP A 70 2.07 -3.27 -22.70
C ASP A 70 0.98 -3.06 -21.64
N GLU A 71 0.96 -3.91 -20.62
CA GLU A 71 0.06 -3.77 -19.47
C GLU A 71 0.33 -2.48 -18.69
N LEU A 72 1.60 -2.15 -18.42
CA LEU A 72 1.94 -0.87 -17.80
C LEU A 72 1.61 0.31 -18.71
N PHE A 73 1.86 0.22 -20.00
CA PHE A 73 1.53 1.27 -20.94
C PHE A 73 0.02 1.54 -20.99
N ALA A 74 -0.81 0.49 -21.04
CA ALA A 74 -2.26 0.61 -20.95
C ALA A 74 -2.69 1.23 -19.62
N LEU A 75 -2.03 0.84 -18.52
CA LEU A 75 -2.29 1.36 -17.18
C LEU A 75 -2.06 2.87 -17.10
N LEU A 76 -0.94 3.37 -17.64
CA LEU A 76 -0.56 4.78 -17.59
C LEU A 76 -1.51 5.71 -18.37
N ARG A 77 -2.38 5.17 -19.23
CA ARG A 77 -3.43 5.96 -19.91
C ARG A 77 -4.57 6.41 -18.99
N ASN A 78 -4.65 5.87 -17.77
CA ASN A 78 -5.76 6.11 -16.83
C ASN A 78 -5.52 7.27 -15.85
N ASP A 79 -4.55 8.17 -16.11
CA ASP A 79 -4.25 9.35 -15.28
C ASP A 79 -4.01 8.99 -13.80
N ILE A 80 -3.24 7.92 -13.56
CA ILE A 80 -2.89 7.48 -12.21
C ILE A 80 -1.72 8.26 -11.62
N ASP A 81 -1.71 8.42 -10.29
CA ASP A 81 -0.62 9.08 -9.58
C ASP A 81 0.50 8.11 -9.18
N GLY A 82 0.20 6.81 -9.13
CA GLY A 82 1.17 5.82 -8.71
C GLY A 82 0.73 4.37 -8.90
N VAL A 83 1.65 3.47 -8.58
CA VAL A 83 1.42 2.02 -8.56
C VAL A 83 1.77 1.45 -7.19
N VAL A 84 1.03 0.43 -6.77
CA VAL A 84 1.36 -0.41 -5.60
C VAL A 84 1.86 -1.76 -6.12
N LEU A 85 3.15 -2.03 -5.96
CA LEU A 85 3.77 -3.29 -6.39
C LEU A 85 3.47 -4.40 -5.39
N ALA A 86 2.63 -5.36 -5.77
CA ALA A 86 2.34 -6.52 -4.94
C ALA A 86 3.55 -7.46 -4.81
N GLY A 87 3.71 -8.09 -3.65
CA GLY A 87 4.71 -9.15 -3.44
C GLY A 87 6.14 -8.71 -3.73
N CYS A 88 6.48 -7.46 -3.41
CA CYS A 88 7.82 -6.93 -3.61
C CYS A 88 8.81 -7.68 -2.72
N ARG A 89 9.77 -8.40 -3.33
CA ARG A 89 10.72 -9.23 -2.60
C ARG A 89 11.89 -8.42 -2.07
N ASN A 90 12.41 -7.50 -2.88
CA ASN A 90 13.63 -6.76 -2.57
C ASN A 90 13.81 -5.55 -3.51
N ARG A 91 14.95 -4.87 -3.37
CA ARG A 91 15.38 -3.72 -4.19
C ARG A 91 15.30 -3.96 -5.70
N ALA A 92 15.64 -5.15 -6.18
CA ALA A 92 15.69 -5.43 -7.61
C ALA A 92 14.28 -5.37 -8.25
N ASP A 93 13.24 -5.77 -7.49
CA ASP A 93 11.87 -5.67 -7.98
C ASP A 93 11.44 -4.21 -8.19
N VAL A 94 11.80 -3.33 -7.25
CA VAL A 94 11.53 -1.87 -7.36
C VAL A 94 12.30 -1.25 -8.51
N GLN A 95 13.58 -1.60 -8.67
CA GLN A 95 14.42 -1.09 -9.77
C GLN A 95 13.89 -1.53 -11.13
N ARG A 96 13.49 -2.80 -11.25
CA ARG A 96 12.89 -3.32 -12.47
C ARG A 96 11.60 -2.57 -12.82
N LEU A 97 10.74 -2.32 -11.83
CA LEU A 97 9.53 -1.54 -12.04
C LEU A 97 9.83 -0.09 -12.45
N ASP A 98 10.82 0.57 -11.84
CA ASP A 98 11.22 1.94 -12.24
C ASP A 98 11.68 1.98 -13.71
N VAL A 99 12.47 1.01 -14.16
CA VAL A 99 12.89 0.92 -15.56
C VAL A 99 11.68 0.72 -16.48
N MET A 100 10.78 -0.21 -16.16
CA MET A 100 9.59 -0.47 -16.98
C MET A 100 8.65 0.75 -17.04
N LEU A 101 8.48 1.47 -15.93
CA LEU A 101 7.70 2.71 -15.90
C LEU A 101 8.33 3.80 -16.77
N ARG A 102 9.66 3.94 -16.79
CA ARG A 102 10.34 4.91 -17.67
C ARG A 102 10.10 4.61 -19.14
N VAL A 103 10.14 3.33 -19.53
CA VAL A 103 9.83 2.89 -20.90
C VAL A 103 8.38 3.21 -21.26
N ALA A 104 7.43 2.86 -20.38
CA ALA A 104 6.01 3.13 -20.60
C ALA A 104 5.69 4.65 -20.65
N GLU A 105 6.30 5.47 -19.79
CA GLU A 105 6.14 6.93 -19.80
C GLU A 105 6.69 7.56 -21.08
N ALA A 106 7.87 7.12 -21.55
CA ALA A 106 8.46 7.60 -22.79
C ALA A 106 7.56 7.31 -24.00
N SER A 107 6.90 6.15 -24.01
CA SER A 107 5.96 5.75 -25.07
C SER A 107 4.64 6.53 -25.05
N THR A 108 4.24 7.13 -23.91
CA THR A 108 3.03 7.96 -23.81
C THR A 108 3.27 9.45 -24.07
N GLY A 109 4.52 9.87 -24.28
CA GLY A 109 4.88 11.30 -24.43
C GLY A 109 4.68 12.11 -23.14
N SER A 110 4.46 11.44 -22.01
CA SER A 110 4.35 12.07 -20.70
C SER A 110 5.73 12.55 -20.22
N ARG A 111 5.79 13.68 -19.51
CA ARG A 111 7.04 14.11 -18.86
C ARG A 111 7.55 12.98 -17.94
N PRO A 112 8.83 12.61 -17.98
CA PRO A 112 9.37 11.55 -17.15
C PRO A 112 9.16 11.88 -15.66
N GLN A 113 8.87 10.84 -14.86
CA GLN A 113 8.79 10.87 -13.40
C GLN A 113 7.50 11.42 -12.76
N LYS A 114 6.32 10.97 -13.21
CA LYS A 114 5.07 11.27 -12.50
C LYS A 114 4.56 10.14 -11.61
N ILE A 115 4.83 8.90 -11.99
CA ILE A 115 4.24 7.73 -11.34
C ILE A 115 5.04 7.36 -10.09
N ALA A 116 4.42 7.50 -8.93
CA ALA A 116 4.97 7.05 -7.66
C ALA A 116 4.91 5.52 -7.52
N ILE A 117 5.78 4.97 -6.67
CA ILE A 117 5.80 3.56 -6.32
C ILE A 117 5.57 3.44 -4.81
N LEU A 118 4.55 2.67 -4.45
CA LEU A 118 4.43 2.03 -3.15
C LEU A 118 4.76 0.54 -3.32
N ALA A 119 5.44 -0.07 -2.36
CA ALA A 119 5.77 -1.49 -2.43
C ALA A 119 5.06 -2.27 -1.32
N GLU A 120 4.33 -3.32 -1.67
CA GLU A 120 3.87 -4.29 -0.68
C GLU A 120 5.06 -5.12 -0.21
N TYR A 121 5.54 -4.85 0.99
CA TYR A 121 6.76 -5.42 1.55
C TYR A 121 6.47 -6.09 2.88
N GLY A 122 7.29 -7.07 3.25
CA GLY A 122 7.07 -7.92 4.43
C GLY A 122 5.87 -8.86 4.29
N ALA A 123 5.13 -8.84 3.18
CA ALA A 123 3.93 -9.65 2.97
C ALA A 123 4.22 -11.09 2.48
N ILE A 124 5.49 -11.43 2.24
CA ILE A 124 5.97 -12.77 1.87
C ILE A 124 7.30 -13.09 2.58
N PRO A 125 7.61 -14.36 2.89
CA PRO A 125 8.82 -14.72 3.66
C PRO A 125 10.12 -14.17 3.07
N GLU A 126 10.26 -14.18 1.75
CA GLU A 126 11.45 -13.69 1.04
C GLU A 126 11.69 -12.20 1.30
N SER A 127 10.61 -11.42 1.40
CA SER A 127 10.70 -9.98 1.68
C SER A 127 11.07 -9.70 3.14
N VAL A 128 10.57 -10.51 4.07
CA VAL A 128 10.89 -10.41 5.50
C VAL A 128 12.38 -10.68 5.73
N LEU A 129 12.95 -11.64 4.99
CA LEU A 129 14.32 -12.11 5.16
C LEU A 129 15.32 -11.45 4.19
N SER A 130 14.88 -10.53 3.34
CA SER A 130 15.74 -9.90 2.34
C SER A 130 16.93 -9.18 3.01
N PRO A 131 18.18 -9.43 2.58
CA PRO A 131 19.33 -8.70 3.10
C PRO A 131 19.48 -7.32 2.46
N CYS A 132 18.82 -7.07 1.32
CA CYS A 132 19.01 -5.88 0.51
C CYS A 132 18.24 -4.68 1.07
N SER A 133 18.96 -3.57 1.31
CA SER A 133 18.37 -2.26 1.59
C SER A 133 17.50 -1.76 0.44
N LEU A 134 16.42 -1.04 0.77
CA LEU A 134 15.60 -0.29 -0.20
C LEU A 134 16.05 1.17 -0.35
N HIS A 135 17.09 1.61 0.37
CA HIS A 135 17.66 2.94 0.21
C HIS A 135 18.08 3.20 -1.23
N GLU A 136 17.61 4.30 -1.80
CA GLU A 136 17.88 4.71 -3.19
C GLU A 136 17.58 3.60 -4.22
N SER A 137 16.58 2.75 -3.96
CA SER A 137 16.15 1.74 -4.94
C SER A 137 15.51 2.40 -6.16
N SER A 138 14.78 3.50 -5.96
CA SER A 138 14.18 4.33 -7.00
C SER A 138 13.81 5.68 -6.42
N PRO A 139 13.99 6.81 -7.15
CA PRO A 139 13.45 8.11 -6.72
C PRO A 139 11.92 8.14 -6.66
N ARG A 140 11.24 7.14 -7.24
CA ARG A 140 9.77 7.00 -7.19
C ARG A 140 9.26 6.24 -5.97
N LEU A 141 10.13 5.51 -5.26
CA LEU A 141 9.69 4.72 -4.11
C LEU A 141 9.39 5.68 -2.95
N GLU A 142 8.11 5.79 -2.60
CA GLU A 142 7.64 6.73 -1.55
C GLU A 142 7.28 6.02 -0.24
N GLY A 143 6.92 4.74 -0.30
CA GLY A 143 6.44 4.03 0.87
C GLY A 143 6.34 2.52 0.72
N LEU A 144 6.24 1.88 1.88
CA LEU A 144 5.98 0.45 2.04
C LEU A 144 4.57 0.23 2.57
N VAL A 145 3.92 -0.83 2.11
CA VAL A 145 2.61 -1.29 2.58
C VAL A 145 2.77 -2.72 3.10
N PHE A 146 2.36 -2.97 4.35
CA PHE A 146 2.40 -4.30 4.95
C PHE A 146 0.99 -4.88 5.05
N ASP A 147 0.76 -6.07 4.50
CA ASP A 147 -0.48 -6.82 4.69
C ASP A 147 -0.21 -8.12 5.46
N GLY A 148 -0.52 -8.09 6.77
CA GLY A 148 -0.30 -9.24 7.64
C GLY A 148 -1.13 -10.47 7.28
N GLN A 149 -2.28 -10.31 6.61
CA GLN A 149 -3.09 -11.46 6.18
C GLN A 149 -2.40 -12.24 5.06
N LYS A 150 -1.68 -11.54 4.17
CA LYS A 150 -0.91 -12.19 3.10
C LYS A 150 0.26 -12.99 3.66
N LEU A 151 0.99 -12.43 4.62
CA LEU A 151 2.08 -13.17 5.25
C LEU A 151 1.55 -14.37 6.04
N ALA A 152 0.47 -14.19 6.79
CA ALA A 152 -0.19 -15.29 7.51
C ALA A 152 -0.58 -16.44 6.55
N ALA A 153 -1.20 -16.11 5.41
CA ALA A 153 -1.55 -17.09 4.39
C ALA A 153 -0.32 -17.78 3.79
N ALA A 154 0.74 -17.01 3.46
CA ALA A 154 1.98 -17.54 2.90
C ALA A 154 2.73 -18.48 3.85
N THR A 155 2.59 -18.29 5.17
CA THR A 155 3.24 -19.13 6.18
C THR A 155 2.33 -20.19 6.79
N GLY A 156 1.08 -20.32 6.31
CA GLY A 156 0.11 -21.27 6.85
C GLY A 156 -0.32 -20.99 8.28
N CYS A 157 -0.25 -19.74 8.74
CA CYS A 157 -0.78 -19.35 10.05
C CYS A 157 -2.30 -19.53 10.05
N GLU A 158 -2.82 -20.27 11.03
CA GLU A 158 -4.26 -20.41 11.20
C GLU A 158 -4.89 -19.07 11.60
N PRO A 159 -6.13 -18.77 11.16
CA PRO A 159 -6.89 -17.65 11.68
C PRO A 159 -7.07 -17.85 13.19
N LEU A 160 -6.48 -16.97 14.00
CA LEU A 160 -6.61 -17.05 15.46
C LEU A 160 -8.09 -17.04 15.85
N PRO A 161 -8.54 -17.96 16.73
CA PRO A 161 -9.87 -17.87 17.32
C PRO A 161 -10.07 -16.53 18.00
N VAL A 162 -11.30 -16.01 17.97
CA VAL A 162 -11.73 -14.73 18.55
C VAL A 162 -11.68 -14.80 20.09
N ARG A 163 -10.48 -14.91 20.69
CA ARG A 163 -10.25 -14.88 22.15
C ARG A 163 -9.37 -13.70 22.51
N GLN A 164 -9.61 -13.17 23.71
CA GLN A 164 -9.37 -11.80 24.16
C GLN A 164 -7.90 -11.42 24.42
N ASP A 165 -6.94 -12.29 24.10
CA ASP A 165 -5.51 -12.10 24.34
C ASP A 165 -4.66 -12.23 23.06
N GLN A 166 -5.25 -11.98 21.88
CA GLN A 166 -4.68 -12.16 20.53
C GLN A 166 -3.17 -11.87 20.44
N VAL A 167 -2.36 -12.92 20.61
CA VAL A 167 -0.93 -12.90 20.29
C VAL A 167 -0.81 -12.87 18.78
N THR A 168 -0.19 -11.82 18.23
CA THR A 168 0.13 -11.76 16.80
C THR A 168 1.00 -12.96 16.44
N ALA A 169 0.60 -13.73 15.43
CA ALA A 169 1.36 -14.90 14.98
C ALA A 169 2.82 -14.52 14.68
N ALA A 170 3.77 -15.34 15.12
CA ALA A 170 5.20 -14.99 15.07
C ALA A 170 5.70 -14.54 13.68
N PRO A 171 5.30 -15.19 12.55
CA PRO A 171 5.68 -14.69 11.23
C PRO A 171 5.11 -13.31 10.94
N VAL A 172 3.86 -13.04 11.31
CA VAL A 172 3.22 -11.72 11.14
C VAL A 172 3.96 -10.67 11.96
N ALA A 173 4.31 -10.96 13.21
CA ALA A 173 5.10 -10.06 14.05
C ALA A 173 6.47 -9.76 13.45
N ALA A 174 7.16 -10.78 12.92
CA ALA A 174 8.43 -10.61 12.22
C ALA A 174 8.28 -9.76 10.95
N GLY A 175 7.23 -9.97 10.15
CA GLY A 175 6.94 -9.17 8.97
C GLY A 175 6.66 -7.70 9.28
N ARG A 176 5.89 -7.43 10.35
CA ARG A 176 5.65 -6.07 10.84
C ARG A 176 6.95 -5.37 11.20
N ALA A 177 7.76 -6.00 12.04
CA ALA A 177 9.05 -5.46 12.47
C ALA A 177 9.98 -5.21 11.27
N ALA A 178 10.13 -6.20 10.38
CA ALA A 178 10.97 -6.09 9.20
C ALA A 178 10.54 -4.94 8.28
N THR A 179 9.24 -4.75 8.07
CA THR A 179 8.71 -3.68 7.21
C THR A 179 8.98 -2.30 7.81
N VAL A 180 8.68 -2.12 9.10
CA VAL A 180 8.93 -0.84 9.78
C VAL A 180 10.42 -0.51 9.77
N LEU A 181 11.27 -1.46 10.18
CA LEU A 181 12.72 -1.25 10.18
C LEU A 181 13.24 -0.91 8.77
N ARG A 182 12.76 -1.60 7.74
CA ARG A 182 13.13 -1.30 6.34
C ARG A 182 12.68 0.09 5.90
N ALA A 183 11.47 0.49 6.24
CA ALA A 183 10.94 1.80 5.87
C ALA A 183 11.76 2.91 6.53
N HIS A 184 12.08 2.79 7.83
CA HIS A 184 12.90 3.76 8.54
C HIS A 184 14.35 3.80 8.03
N GLU A 185 14.95 2.65 7.75
CA GLU A 185 16.29 2.54 7.13
C GLU A 185 16.35 3.29 5.79
N ALA A 186 15.33 3.09 4.93
CA ALA A 186 15.25 3.72 3.61
C ALA A 186 14.65 5.14 3.63
N GLY A 187 14.22 5.62 4.80
CA GLY A 187 13.60 6.93 4.96
C GLY A 187 12.22 7.08 4.29
N LEU A 188 11.47 5.99 4.16
CA LEU A 188 10.19 5.87 3.47
C LEU A 188 9.00 5.93 4.44
N ALA A 189 7.81 6.21 3.89
CA ALA A 189 6.56 5.98 4.60
C ALA A 189 6.31 4.48 4.83
N CYS A 190 5.58 4.13 5.89
CA CYS A 190 5.18 2.75 6.16
C CYS A 190 3.70 2.68 6.54
N TYR A 191 2.91 1.92 5.80
CA TYR A 191 1.48 1.74 6.03
C TYR A 191 1.18 0.31 6.44
N ASP A 192 0.36 0.15 7.48
CA ASP A 192 -0.16 -1.16 7.89
C ASP A 192 -1.58 -1.35 7.35
N VAL A 193 -1.84 -2.46 6.67
CA VAL A 193 -3.19 -2.76 6.18
C VAL A 193 -4.04 -3.25 7.34
N LEU A 194 -5.15 -2.56 7.62
CA LEU A 194 -6.05 -2.96 8.70
C LEU A 194 -6.57 -4.39 8.47
N PRO A 195 -6.69 -5.20 9.52
CA PRO A 195 -7.18 -6.57 9.38
C PRO A 195 -8.65 -6.55 8.97
N GLN A 196 -9.07 -7.50 8.14
CA GLN A 196 -10.49 -7.64 7.73
C GLN A 196 -11.43 -7.85 8.92
N THR A 197 -10.92 -8.40 10.02
CA THR A 197 -11.67 -8.63 11.26
C THR A 197 -11.95 -7.36 12.06
N ALA A 198 -11.31 -6.23 11.73
CA ALA A 198 -11.61 -4.93 12.35
C ALA A 198 -12.91 -4.33 11.78
N MET A 199 -14.03 -4.88 12.24
CA MET A 199 -15.39 -4.56 11.76
C MET A 199 -16.15 -3.58 12.68
N THR A 200 -15.52 -3.13 13.77
CA THR A 200 -16.11 -2.17 14.73
C THR A 200 -15.18 -0.98 14.96
N GLU A 201 -15.73 0.16 15.38
CA GLU A 201 -14.93 1.35 15.71
C GLU A 201 -13.84 1.02 16.75
N ILE A 202 -14.17 0.25 17.79
CA ILE A 202 -13.22 -0.14 18.83
C ILE A 202 -12.08 -0.98 18.23
N ALA A 203 -12.40 -1.99 17.42
CA ALA A 203 -11.39 -2.86 16.80
C ALA A 203 -10.48 -2.09 15.84
N VAL A 204 -11.03 -1.17 15.04
CA VAL A 204 -10.25 -0.31 14.14
C VAL A 204 -9.32 0.62 14.91
N ARG A 205 -9.80 1.26 15.97
CA ARG A 205 -8.97 2.13 16.82
C ARG A 205 -7.85 1.36 17.50
N GLN A 206 -8.13 0.16 18.01
CA GLN A 206 -7.12 -0.70 18.63
C GLN A 206 -6.06 -1.14 17.61
N ALA A 207 -6.47 -1.58 16.42
CA ALA A 207 -5.53 -1.96 15.35
C ALA A 207 -4.67 -0.76 14.91
N PHE A 208 -5.26 0.43 14.77
CA PHE A 208 -4.51 1.64 14.44
C PHE A 208 -3.52 2.03 15.54
N ALA A 209 -3.95 1.99 16.81
CA ALA A 209 -3.06 2.26 17.93
C ALA A 209 -1.88 1.28 17.99
N ALA A 210 -2.13 -0.02 17.76
CA ALA A 210 -1.08 -1.03 17.66
C ALA A 210 -0.12 -0.75 16.50
N SER A 211 -0.64 -0.38 15.32
CA SER A 211 0.18 0.03 14.17
C SER A 211 1.09 1.20 14.52
N ARG A 212 0.56 2.21 15.20
CA ARG A 212 1.34 3.39 15.62
C ARG A 212 2.37 3.04 16.68
N ALA A 213 2.06 2.13 17.60
CA ALA A 213 3.00 1.63 18.61
C ALA A 213 4.16 0.86 17.97
N ASP A 214 3.90 0.08 16.92
CA ASP A 214 4.92 -0.65 16.16
C ASP A 214 5.79 0.26 15.28
N GLY A 215 5.43 1.54 15.10
CA GLY A 215 6.22 2.52 14.34
C GLY A 215 5.77 2.75 12.89
N PHE A 216 4.59 2.25 12.50
CA PHE A 216 3.98 2.58 11.21
C PHE A 216 3.60 4.06 11.12
N SER A 217 3.71 4.63 9.93
CA SER A 217 3.35 6.02 9.63
C SER A 217 1.84 6.22 9.66
N SER A 218 1.10 5.33 9.01
CA SER A 218 -0.37 5.34 8.95
C SER A 218 -0.90 3.94 8.61
N VAL A 219 -2.17 3.85 8.20
CA VAL A 219 -2.81 2.58 7.84
C VAL A 219 -3.43 2.62 6.45
N VAL A 220 -3.65 1.43 5.89
CA VAL A 220 -4.53 1.22 4.74
C VAL A 220 -5.85 0.67 5.24
N CYS A 221 -6.92 1.44 5.10
CA CYS A 221 -8.28 1.02 5.38
C CYS A 221 -8.80 0.15 4.23
N ARG A 222 -9.70 -0.79 4.55
CA ARG A 222 -10.41 -1.63 3.58
C ARG A 222 -11.81 -1.13 3.27
N SER A 223 -12.30 -0.16 4.05
CA SER A 223 -13.58 0.50 3.79
C SER A 223 -13.55 1.97 4.23
N PRO A 224 -14.41 2.82 3.67
CA PRO A 224 -14.52 4.22 4.08
C PRO A 224 -14.93 4.38 5.55
N GLU A 225 -15.77 3.49 6.08
CA GLU A 225 -16.24 3.49 7.47
C GLU A 225 -15.07 3.36 8.45
N GLN A 226 -14.07 2.53 8.12
CA GLN A 226 -12.88 2.38 8.96
C GLN A 226 -12.15 3.72 9.13
N ALA A 227 -12.02 4.53 8.07
CA ALA A 227 -11.37 5.85 8.18
C ALA A 227 -12.20 6.85 8.99
N ALA A 228 -13.53 6.84 8.85
CA ALA A 228 -14.40 7.67 9.67
C ALA A 228 -14.23 7.35 11.17
N TRP A 229 -13.99 6.09 11.52
CA TRP A 229 -13.72 5.66 12.88
C TRP A 229 -12.34 6.02 13.41
N LEU A 230 -11.34 6.26 12.56
CA LEU A 230 -10.00 6.65 13.03
C LEU A 230 -10.02 8.02 13.73
N LYS A 231 -10.98 8.91 13.42
CA LYS A 231 -11.03 10.31 13.91
C LYS A 231 -9.65 10.96 13.87
N ILE A 232 -8.97 10.86 12.73
CA ILE A 232 -7.69 11.55 12.52
C ILE A 232 -8.05 13.02 12.43
N ASP A 233 -7.67 13.80 13.44
CA ASP A 233 -7.85 15.25 13.44
C ASP A 233 -7.18 15.80 12.17
N ALA A 234 -7.97 16.51 11.36
CA ALA A 234 -7.58 17.07 10.08
C ALA A 234 -6.57 18.23 10.24
#